data_AF-A0A562JGG1-F1
#
_entry.id   AF-A0A562JGG1-F1
#
_cell.length_a   1.000
_cell.length_b   1.000
_cell.length_c   1.000
_cell.angle_alpha   90.00
_cell.angle_beta   90.00
_cell.angle_gamma   90.00
#
_symmetry.space_group_name_H-M   'P 1'
#
loop_
_entity.id
_entity.type
_entity.pdbx_description
1 polymer ?
#
loop_
_entity_poly.entity_id
_entity_poly.type
_entity_poly.pdbx_seq_one_letter_code
_entity_poly.pdbx_strand_id
1 'polypeptide(L)' 'MSTVLFGTVEYYERELTYYLSNMNMSTSMKEDATKKILIMLETEIFNVFLFDETIRIKCFHNLLKAFGKMLEKSLVTS' A
#
# COMPACT_ATOMS: atom_id res chain seq x y z
N MET A 1 -19.75 9.03 -0.76
CA MET A 1 -18.31 9.29 -0.54
C MET A 1 -17.94 8.59 0.76
N SER A 2 -17.24 7.45 0.72
CA SER A 2 -16.84 6.75 1.95
C SER A 2 -15.51 7.34 2.42
N THR A 3 -15.48 7.91 3.62
CA THR A 3 -14.23 8.31 4.27
C THR A 3 -13.50 7.05 4.72
N VAL A 4 -12.53 6.61 3.93
CA VAL A 4 -11.65 5.51 4.36
C VAL A 4 -10.66 6.08 5.37
N LEU A 5 -10.71 5.56 6.60
CA LEU A 5 -9.88 6.04 7.71
C LEU A 5 -8.41 5.77 7.41
N PHE A 6 -7.58 6.80 7.55
CA PHE A 6 -6.13 6.70 7.39
C PHE A 6 -5.57 5.56 8.25
N GLY A 7 -4.65 4.78 7.68
CA GLY A 7 -4.00 3.68 8.39
C GLY A 7 -4.79 2.36 8.45
N THR A 8 -6.00 2.30 7.88
CA THR A 8 -6.74 1.04 7.72
C THR A 8 -6.23 0.21 6.54
N VAL A 9 -6.58 -1.08 6.50
CA VAL A 9 -6.23 -1.95 5.37
C VAL A 9 -6.87 -1.43 4.08
N GLU A 10 -8.13 -1.02 4.16
CA GLU A 10 -8.92 -0.48 3.04
C GLU A 10 -8.31 0.83 2.52
N TYR A 11 -7.72 1.65 3.40
CA TYR A 11 -7.01 2.85 3.00
C TYR A 11 -5.82 2.48 2.11
N TYR A 12 -4.98 1.55 2.57
CA TYR A 12 -3.80 1.15 1.80
C TYR A 12 -4.13 0.38 0.52
N GLU A 13 -5.20 -0.45 0.50
CA GLU A 13 -5.67 -1.08 -0.74
C GLU A 13 -6.03 -0.03 -1.80
N ARG A 14 -6.66 1.07 -1.38
CA ARG A 14 -7.01 2.18 -2.28
C ARG A 14 -5.77 2.93 -2.77
N GLU A 15 -4.85 3.29 -1.87
CA GLU A 15 -3.63 4.01 -2.24
C GLU A 15 -2.77 3.19 -3.21
N LEU A 16 -2.53 1.91 -2.89
CA LEU A 16 -1.78 1.01 -3.76
C LEU A 16 -2.44 0.88 -5.15
N THR A 17 -3.76 0.73 -5.20
CA THR A 17 -4.51 0.68 -6.47
C THR A 17 -4.34 1.98 -7.25
N TYR A 18 -4.50 3.14 -6.59
CA TYR A 18 -4.35 4.44 -7.21
C TYR A 18 -2.97 4.64 -7.83
N TYR A 19 -1.90 4.35 -7.08
CA TYR A 19 -0.53 4.48 -7.58
C TYR A 19 -0.22 3.51 -8.72
N LEU A 20 -0.71 2.27 -8.64
CA LEU A 20 -0.51 1.28 -9.70
C LEU A 20 -1.31 1.60 -10.97
N SER A 21 -2.53 2.12 -10.85
CA SER A 21 -3.34 2.53 -12.01
C SER A 21 -2.77 3.76 -12.72
N ASN A 22 -2.07 4.64 -12.00
CA ASN A 22 -1.44 5.82 -12.57
C ASN A 22 -0.07 5.55 -13.21
N MET A 23 0.54 4.39 -12.94
CA MET A 23 1.75 3.95 -13.62
C MET A 23 1.39 3.18 -14.88
N ASN A 24 1.45 3.84 -16.04
CA ASN A 24 1.38 3.21 -17.37
C ASN A 24 2.64 2.34 -17.61
N MET A 25 2.72 1.18 -16.95
CA MET A 25 3.90 0.31 -16.99
C MET A 25 3.61 -1.11 -17.49
N SER A 26 4.56 -1.65 -18.26
CA SER A 26 4.56 -3.04 -18.72
C SER A 26 4.65 -4.01 -17.53
N THR A 27 4.20 -5.25 -17.73
CA THR A 27 4.05 -6.25 -16.66
C THR A 27 5.35 -6.54 -15.89
N SER A 28 6.52 -6.47 -16.52
CA SER A 28 7.81 -6.67 -15.85
C SER A 28 8.25 -5.48 -14.98
N MET A 29 7.79 -4.28 -15.28
CA MET A 29 8.05 -3.08 -14.48
C MET A 29 7.08 -2.95 -13.29
N LYS A 30 5.96 -3.70 -13.31
CA LYS A 30 4.96 -3.65 -12.24
C LYS A 30 5.49 -4.14 -10.91
N GLU A 31 6.29 -5.21 -10.87
CA GLU A 31 6.80 -5.73 -9.59
C GLU A 31 7.77 -4.74 -8.92
N ASP A 32 8.63 -4.10 -9.71
CA ASP A 32 9.56 -3.07 -9.26
C ASP A 32 8.81 -1.79 -8.82
N ALA A 33 7.80 -1.37 -9.60
CA ALA A 33 6.92 -0.27 -9.24
C ALA A 33 6.16 -0.53 -7.92
N THR A 34 5.68 -1.75 -7.73
CA THR A 34 4.92 -2.16 -6.55
C THR A 34 5.79 -2.09 -5.29
N LYS A 35 7.06 -2.54 -5.37
CA LYS A 35 8.05 -2.38 -4.28
C LYS A 35 8.35 -0.92 -3.98
N LYS A 36 8.50 -0.07 -5.00
CA LYS A 36 8.73 1.38 -4.82
C LYS A 36 7.56 2.06 -4.11
N ILE A 37 6.33 1.73 -4.47
CA ILE A 37 5.13 2.27 -3.81
C ILE A 37 5.07 1.81 -2.35
N LEU A 38 5.41 0.55 -2.06
CA LEU A 38 5.46 0.05 -0.68
C LEU A 38 6.45 0.87 0.17
N ILE A 39 7.69 1.06 -0.31
CA ILE A 39 8.73 1.84 0.40
C ILE A 39 8.30 3.30 0.61
N MET A 40 7.64 3.90 -0.38
CA MET A 40 7.11 5.25 -0.29
C MET A 40 6.06 5.37 0.83
N LEU A 41 5.06 4.47 0.85
CA LEU A 41 4.03 4.43 1.89
C LEU A 41 4.64 4.11 3.27
N GLU A 42 5.66 3.27 3.34
CA GLU A 42 6.36 3.01 4.60
C GLU A 42 7.04 4.27 5.15
N THR A 43 7.67 5.04 4.26
CA THR A 43 8.32 6.31 4.62
C THR A 43 7.30 7.34 5.10
N GLU A 44 6.13 7.42 4.44
CA GLU A 44 5.03 8.29 4.89
C GLU A 44 4.52 7.91 6.28
N ILE A 45 4.31 6.61 6.54
CA ILE A 45 3.88 6.11 7.84
C ILE A 45 4.90 6.47 8.92
N PHE A 46 6.19 6.28 8.63
CA PHE A 46 7.27 6.64 9.56
C PHE A 46 7.25 8.14 9.90
N ASN A 47 7.11 9.00 8.89
CA ASN A 47 7.11 10.45 9.08
C ASN A 47 5.87 10.97 9.82
N VAL A 48 4.69 10.41 9.52
CA VAL A 48 3.43 10.80 10.18
C VAL A 48 3.42 10.39 11.65
N PHE A 49 3.95 9.20 11.96
CA PHE A 49 3.99 8.66 13.33
C PHE A 49 5.43 8.55 13.85
N LEU A 50 6.20 9.63 13.72
CA LEU A 50 7.61 9.66 14.15
C LEU A 50 7.77 9.27 15.64
N PHE A 51 6.87 9.75 16.49
CA PHE A 51 6.92 9.53 17.94
C PHE A 51 5.90 8.52 18.49
N ASP A 52 4.99 8.00 17.65
CA ASP A 52 4.00 7.00 18.07
C ASP A 52 4.28 5.65 17.40
N GLU A 53 5.17 4.88 18.04
CA GLU A 53 5.58 3.57 17.54
C GLU A 53 4.43 2.56 17.47
N THR A 54 3.47 2.65 18.41
CA THR A 54 2.35 1.70 18.47
C THR A 54 1.44 1.87 17.26
N ILE A 55 1.07 3.12 16.94
CA ILE A 55 0.26 3.40 15.75
C ILE A 55 1.06 3.09 14.48
N ARG A 56 2.35 3.43 14.45
CA ARG A 56 3.24 3.16 13.31
C ARG A 56 3.29 1.67 12.96
N ILE A 57 3.52 0.79 13.94
CA ILE A 57 3.54 -0.67 13.75
C ILE A 57 2.18 -1.17 13.23
N LYS A 58 1.07 -0.66 13.79
CA LYS A 58 -0.27 -1.04 13.33
C LYS A 58 -0.51 -0.64 11.87
N CYS A 59 -0.07 0.55 11.48
CA CYS A 59 -0.13 1.03 10.11
C CYS A 59 0.71 0.18 9.16
N PHE A 60 1.94 -0.18 9.53
CA PHE A 60 2.77 -1.09 8.73
C PHE A 60 2.13 -2.47 8.55
N HIS A 61 1.58 -3.07 9.62
CA HIS A 61 0.86 -4.34 9.50
C HIS A 61 -0.34 -4.24 8.55
N ASN A 62 -1.10 -3.14 8.63
CA ASN A 62 -2.24 -2.94 7.74
C ASN A 62 -1.80 -2.74 6.28
N LEU A 63 -0.68 -2.04 6.04
CA LEU A 63 -0.09 -1.87 4.71
C LEU A 63 0.35 -3.21 4.12
N LEU A 64 1.09 -4.03 4.87
CA LEU A 64 1.51 -5.37 4.42
C LEU A 64 0.32 -6.28 4.15
N LYS A 65 -0.74 -6.20 4.96
CA LYS A 65 -1.97 -6.97 4.73
C LYS A 65 -2.69 -6.54 3.45
N ALA A 66 -2.76 -5.24 3.17
CA ALA A 66 -3.31 -4.72 1.93
C ALA A 66 -2.50 -5.20 0.72
N PHE A 67 -1.17 -5.14 0.82
CA PHE A 67 -0.25 -5.58 -0.21
C PHE A 67 -0.40 -7.07 -0.55
N GLY A 68 -0.45 -7.94 0.47
CA GLY A 68 -0.66 -9.38 0.29
C GLY A 68 -1.96 -9.70 -0.46
N LYS A 69 -3.06 -9.05 -0.07
CA LYS A 69 -4.35 -9.19 -0.78
C LYS A 69 -4.29 -8.76 -2.24
N MET A 70 -3.50 -7.74 -2.56
CA MET A 70 -3.35 -7.28 -3.94
C MET A 70 -2.54 -8.25 -4.80
N LEU A 71 -1.48 -8.83 -4.25
CA LEU A 71 -0.74 -9.90 -4.93
C LEU A 71 -1.64 -11.10 -5.21
N GLU A 72 -2.41 -11.55 -4.23
CA GLU A 72 -3.40 -12.63 -4.39
C GLU A 72 -4.41 -12.30 -5.49
N LYS A 73 -5.00 -11.09 -5.49
CA LYS A 73 -5.92 -10.65 -6.55
C LYS A 73 -5.27 -10.68 -7.93
N SER A 74 -4.01 -10.27 -8.06
CA SER A 74 -3.30 -10.27 -9.34
C SER A 74 -3.03 -11.68 -9.89
N LEU A 75 -2.76 -12.65 -9.01
CA LEU A 75 -2.51 -14.06 -9.36
C LEU A 75 -3.81 -14.78 -9.78
N VAL A 76 -4.97 -14.40 -9.24
CA VAL A 76 -6.26 -15.02 -9.57
C VAL A 76 -6.83 -14.51 -10.90
N THR A 77 -6.41 -13.32 -11.36
CA THR A 77 -6.82 -12.75 -12.66
C THR A 77 -5.86 -13.04 -13.82
N SER A 78 -4.83 -13.87 -13.60
CA SER A 78 -3.83 -14.27 -14.60
C SER A 78 -4.21 -15.55 -15.33
#